data_AF-A0A6V8ES04-F1
#
_entry.id   AF-A0A6V8ES04-F1
#
_cell.length_a   1.000
_cell.length_b   1.000
_cell.length_c   1.000
_cell.angle_alpha   90.00
_cell.angle_beta   90.00
_cell.angle_gamma   90.00
#
_symmetry.space_group_name_H-M   'P 1'
#
loop_
_entity.id
_entity.type
_entity.pdbx_description
1 polymer ?
#
loop_
_entity_poly.entity_id
_entity_poly.type
_entity_poly.pdbx_seq_one_letter_code
_entity_poly.pdbx_strand_id
1 'polypeptide(L)' 'MIMLSANNYLNLTTHPKVVTASIEATKKYGAGSGSVRAIAGTLDLHLEAERIAAEFKGVEASLIYSAGYTANVGLIPTLV' A
#
# COMPACT_ATOMS: atom_id res chain seq x y z
N MET A 1 -23.86 13.40 8.95
CA MET A 1 -22.95 14.30 8.21
C MET A 1 -22.75 13.71 6.82
N ILE A 2 -22.83 14.51 5.76
CA ILE A 2 -22.59 14.05 4.37
C ILE A 2 -21.23 14.61 3.93
N MET A 3 -20.37 13.75 3.39
CA MET A 3 -19.03 14.14 2.94
C MET A 3 -18.96 14.14 1.41
N LEU A 4 -18.91 15.33 0.81
CA LEU A 4 -18.92 15.53 -0.65
C LEU A 4 -17.55 15.92 -1.23
N SER A 5 -16.51 15.97 -0.41
CA SER A 5 -15.15 16.38 -0.80
C SER A 5 -14.08 15.33 -0.47
N ALA A 6 -14.47 14.05 -0.36
CA ALA A 6 -13.55 12.95 -0.11
C ALA A 6 -13.16 12.25 -1.42
N ASN A 7 -11.92 11.80 -1.49
CA ASN A 7 -11.41 10.98 -2.61
C ASN A 7 -11.68 9.48 -2.42
N ASN A 8 -12.65 9.13 -1.58
CA ASN A 8 -13.07 7.75 -1.33
C ASN A 8 -14.09 7.30 -2.39
N TYR A 9 -13.66 7.28 -3.65
CA TYR A 9 -14.56 7.14 -4.81
C TYR A 9 -15.42 5.88 -4.80
N LEU A 10 -14.86 4.76 -4.32
CA LEU A 10 -15.53 3.46 -4.29
C LEU A 10 -16.10 3.11 -2.91
N ASN A 11 -16.05 4.04 -1.96
CA ASN A 11 -16.48 3.84 -0.58
C ASN A 11 -15.81 2.63 0.12
N LEU A 12 -14.52 2.39 -0.15
CA LEU A 12 -13.82 1.19 0.36
C LEU A 12 -13.23 1.37 1.76
N THR A 13 -13.05 2.60 2.26
CA THR A 13 -12.45 2.85 3.58
C THR A 13 -13.23 2.23 4.74
N THR A 14 -14.54 2.02 4.59
CA THR A 14 -15.41 1.40 5.60
C THR A 14 -16.00 0.06 5.13
N HIS A 15 -15.57 -0.44 3.96
CA HIS A 15 -16.07 -1.70 3.44
C HIS A 15 -15.68 -2.86 4.38
N PRO A 16 -16.62 -3.71 4.84
CA PRO A 16 -16.35 -4.71 5.89
C PRO A 16 -15.15 -5.60 5.60
N LYS A 17 -15.01 -6.08 4.35
CA LYS A 17 -13.86 -6.93 3.96
C LYS A 17 -12.50 -6.21 4.09
N VAL A 18 -12.45 -4.91 3.81
CA VAL A 18 -11.21 -4.12 3.91
C VAL A 18 -10.84 -3.93 5.37
N VAL A 19 -11.81 -3.54 6.20
CA VAL A 19 -11.62 -3.38 7.65
C VAL A 19 -11.15 -4.68 8.29
N THR A 20 -11.80 -5.81 8.00
CA THR A 20 -11.39 -7.12 8.51
C THR A 20 -9.98 -7.48 8.06
N ALA A 21 -9.64 -7.29 6.78
CA ALA A 21 -8.30 -7.59 6.28
C ALA A 21 -7.21 -6.73 6.98
N SER A 22 -7.48 -5.43 7.22
CA SER A 22 -6.57 -4.55 7.95
C SER A 22 -6.36 -5.00 9.41
N ILE A 23 -7.43 -5.44 10.10
CA ILE A 23 -7.34 -5.96 11.46
C ILE A 23 -6.48 -7.24 11.50
N GLU A 24 -6.73 -8.19 10.60
CA GLU A 24 -5.99 -9.45 10.57
C GLU A 24 -4.52 -9.25 10.18
N ALA A 25 -4.24 -8.36 9.23
CA ALA A 25 -2.88 -7.96 8.90
C ALA A 25 -2.17 -7.33 10.12
N THR A 26 -2.86 -6.46 10.87
CA THR A 26 -2.29 -5.84 12.08
C THR A 26 -1.99 -6.88 13.17
N LYS A 27 -2.86 -7.87 13.37
CA LYS A 27 -2.61 -8.97 14.32
C LYS A 27 -1.42 -9.84 13.90
N LYS A 28 -1.27 -10.11 12.60
CA LYS A 28 -0.19 -10.96 12.07
C LYS A 28 1.17 -10.24 12.05
N TYR A 29 1.21 -8.98 11.64
CA TYR A 29 2.45 -8.25 11.34
C TYR A 29 2.82 -7.16 12.35
N GLY A 30 1.91 -6.82 13.26
CA GLY A 30 2.06 -5.67 14.15
C GLY A 30 1.75 -4.34 13.45
N ALA A 31 2.11 -3.23 14.10
CA ALA A 31 1.79 -1.88 13.64
C ALA A 31 2.70 -1.36 12.50
N GLY A 32 3.82 -2.03 12.23
CA GLY A 32 4.79 -1.65 11.21
C GLY A 32 5.94 -2.63 11.13
N SER A 33 6.76 -2.51 10.08
CA SER A 33 7.87 -3.44 9.80
C SER A 33 9.06 -3.32 10.78
N GLY A 34 9.14 -2.24 11.57
CA GLY A 34 10.25 -2.00 12.50
C GLY A 34 11.60 -1.67 11.83
N SER A 35 11.66 -1.59 10.49
CA SER A 35 12.89 -1.31 9.75
C SER A 35 12.57 -0.82 8.33
N VAL A 36 13.56 -0.25 7.65
CA VAL A 36 13.48 0.10 6.22
C VAL A 36 13.59 -1.14 5.35
N ARG A 37 13.02 -1.07 4.14
CA ARG A 37 12.98 -2.20 3.18
C ARG A 37 14.36 -2.81 2.90
N ALA A 38 15.40 -1.98 2.81
CA ALA A 38 16.76 -2.39 2.49
C ALA A 38 17.52 -3.13 3.60
N ILE A 39 16.98 -3.18 4.83
CA ILE A 39 17.63 -3.85 5.97
C ILE A 39 16.80 -5.08 6.38
N ALA A 40 15.69 -4.86 7.09
CA ALA A 40 14.83 -5.92 7.60
C ALA A 40 13.34 -5.58 7.49
N GLY A 41 12.98 -4.53 6.74
CA GLY A 41 11.63 -4.00 6.69
C GLY A 41 10.70 -4.66 5.67
N THR A 42 11.22 -5.57 4.85
CA THR A 42 10.42 -6.22 3.79
C THR A 42 9.68 -7.44 4.35
N LEU A 43 8.40 -7.25 4.66
CA LEU A 43 7.46 -8.33 4.98
C LEU A 43 6.91 -9.02 3.72
N ASP A 44 6.49 -10.28 3.82
CA ASP A 44 5.79 -11.04 2.78
C ASP A 44 4.53 -10.29 2.27
N LEU A 45 3.82 -9.58 3.16
CA LEU A 45 2.66 -8.75 2.80
C LEU A 45 2.99 -7.67 1.76
N HIS A 46 4.18 -7.07 1.82
CA HIS A 46 4.58 -6.05 0.84
C HIS A 46 4.77 -6.68 -0.54
N LEU A 47 5.48 -7.82 -0.59
CA LEU A 47 5.76 -8.52 -1.84
C LEU A 47 4.47 -9.01 -2.51
N GLU A 48 3.54 -9.54 -1.72
CA GLU A 48 2.25 -9.99 -2.25
C GLU A 48 1.39 -8.83 -2.75
N ALA A 49 1.35 -7.71 -2.00
CA ALA A 49 0.65 -6.51 -2.45
C ALA A 49 1.25 -5.92 -3.74
N GLU A 50 2.58 -5.91 -3.86
CA GLU A 50 3.31 -5.47 -5.06
C GLU A 50 3.02 -6.39 -6.26
N ARG A 51 2.96 -7.71 -6.05
CA ARG A 51 2.59 -8.68 -7.08
C ARG A 51 1.16 -8.47 -7.56
N ILE A 52 0.19 -8.38 -6.64
CA ILE A 52 -1.23 -8.15 -6.97
C ILE A 52 -1.42 -6.81 -7.69
N ALA A 53 -0.73 -5.75 -7.25
CA ALA A 53 -0.82 -4.44 -7.89
C ALA A 53 -0.26 -4.46 -9.32
N ALA A 54 0.86 -5.16 -9.56
CA ALA A 54 1.41 -5.33 -10.89
C ALA A 54 0.46 -6.10 -11.82
N GLU A 55 -0.11 -7.22 -11.32
CA GLU A 55 -1.10 -8.03 -12.03
C GLU A 55 -2.36 -7.22 -12.38
N PHE A 56 -2.92 -6.50 -11.40
CA PHE A 56 -4.09 -5.64 -11.59
C PHE A 56 -3.85 -4.53 -12.61
N LYS A 57 -2.63 -4.01 -12.69
CA LYS A 57 -2.25 -2.95 -13.64
C LYS A 57 -1.77 -3.48 -15.00
N GLY A 58 -1.53 -4.79 -15.14
CA GLY A 58 -0.97 -5.37 -16.36
C GLY A 58 0.46 -4.91 -16.66
N VAL A 59 1.29 -4.71 -15.62
CA VAL A 59 2.70 -4.29 -15.73
C VAL A 59 3.62 -5.36 -15.16
N GLU A 60 4.91 -5.32 -15.54
CA GLU A 60 5.90 -6.34 -15.16
C GLU A 60 6.21 -6.38 -13.65
N ALA A 61 6.19 -5.21 -13.00
CA ALA A 61 6.49 -5.07 -11.58
C ALA A 61 5.80 -3.85 -10.98
N SER A 62 5.66 -3.82 -9.66
CA SER A 62 5.24 -2.63 -8.92
C SER A 62 6.02 -2.51 -7.61
N LEU A 63 6.08 -1.30 -7.04
CA LEU A 63 6.77 -0.99 -5.80
C LEU A 63 5.90 -0.08 -4.93
N ILE A 64 5.70 -0.44 -3.67
CA ILE A 64 4.89 0.35 -2.73
C ILE A 64 5.74 1.39 -2.00
N TYR A 65 5.22 2.62 -1.97
CA TYR A 65 5.72 3.73 -1.16
C TYR A 65 4.68 4.11 -0.08
N SER A 66 5.10 4.86 0.93
CA SER A 66 4.22 5.31 2.02
C SER A 66 3.09 6.25 1.56
N ALA A 67 3.28 6.99 0.47
CA ALA A 67 2.31 7.91 -0.10
C ALA A 67 2.59 8.15 -1.60
N GLY A 68 1.60 8.65 -2.34
CA GLY A 68 1.79 9.04 -3.74
C GLY A 68 2.85 10.13 -3.93
N TYR A 69 2.96 11.07 -2.98
CA TYR A 69 4.02 12.08 -2.99
C TYR A 69 5.41 11.45 -2.88
N THR A 70 5.61 10.49 -1.96
CA THR A 70 6.92 9.84 -1.75
C THR A 70 7.30 8.95 -2.93
N ALA A 71 6.33 8.34 -3.62
CA ALA A 71 6.56 7.68 -4.89
C ALA A 71 7.09 8.66 -5.94
N ASN A 72 6.45 9.82 -6.13
CA ASN A 72 6.86 10.79 -7.15
C ASN A 72 8.27 11.34 -6.89
N VAL A 73 8.55 11.81 -5.68
CA VAL A 73 9.87 12.41 -5.37
C VAL A 73 10.98 11.37 -5.21
N GLY A 74 10.63 10.11 -4.90
CA GLY A 74 11.58 9.03 -4.73
C GLY A 74 11.93 8.31 -6.03
N LEU A 75 10.96 8.15 -6.95
CA LEU A 75 11.15 7.40 -8.20
C LEU A 75 11.56 8.30 -9.36
N ILE A 76 10.84 9.40 -9.61
CA ILE A 76 11.03 10.20 -10.84
C ILE A 76 12.48 10.70 -10.98
N PRO A 77 13.14 11.24 -9.94
CA PRO A 77 14.54 11.69 -10.06
C PRO A 77 15.56 10.58 -10.32
N THR A 78 15.18 9.31 -10.10
CA THR A 78 16.08 8.16 -10.36
C THR A 78 16.01 7.68 -11.81
N LEU A 79 15.04 8.17 -12.59
CA LEU A 79 14.82 7.80 -13.98
C LEU A 79 15.43 8.81 -14.98
N VAL A 80 15.84 9.99 -14.51
CA VAL A 80 16.30 11.11 -15.33
C VAL A 80 17.69 11.59 -14.93
#